data_AF-A0A6I3IIB7-F1
#
_entry.id   AF-A0A6I3IIB7-F1
#
_cell.length_a   1.000
_cell.length_b   1.000
_cell.length_c   1.000
_cell.angle_alpha   90.00
_cell.angle_beta   90.00
_cell.angle_gamma   90.00
#
_symmetry.space_group_name_H-M   'P 1'
#
loop_
_entity.id
_entity.type
_entity.pdbx_description
1 polymer ?
#
loop_
_entity_poly.entity_id
_entity_poly.type
_entity_poly.pdbx_seq_one_letter_code
_entity_poly.pdbx_strand_id
1 'polypeptide(L)'
;MTFAPSTRRTRRGGVPSLVVAPLAVALLVVASLVVGDGGSAMAVDGPGRPGGRVKPVQTDVAAARAGAPRPVGPVTRTGQTGCAATGTLDSVDAINRAIDQLHVSPELLGADVGASARLQDGRRLMVFGDTLRSSGAAGHGFVRNSMLVVSPGCLSAVLPAGRGAIVPDRPRPAGSTGAVVGYWPMSVTVTPRPGQDLVTVMVQRVRTTGGGTFDFENLGPSAALFTVRPGGTPQLLRLVDLGPDSPDVRRPVWGAASALADGWLYLYGTAGSTAPMTFGRSLRVARVRPDRVLTQSEWTYWDGKGWSRSAAAAAELVPAVRGTSQTLSVFAQDGRWYALSKRDDVLGHELTVWTAPTPWGPFDSGRPIGHLPSDLDAGVLRYMPLAHPDLLPEPGTVVVSYSRNSTDLATVIADPFSYRPRFLRARLPVGEVRSGSYAARPVRR
;
A
#
# COMPACT_ATOMS: atom_id res chain seq x y z
N MET A 1 5.01 -21.07 86.41
CA MET A 1 6.48 -21.07 86.47
C MET A 1 6.93 -21.25 85.03
N THR A 2 7.59 -20.35 84.31
CA THR A 2 8.57 -19.31 84.68
C THR A 2 8.66 -18.28 83.53
N PHE A 3 8.88 -17.01 83.88
CA PHE A 3 9.35 -15.86 83.07
C PHE A 3 10.68 -16.19 82.33
N ALA A 4 11.24 -15.53 81.30
CA ALA A 4 10.97 -14.34 80.46
C ALA A 4 12.08 -14.30 79.33
N PRO A 5 12.64 -13.15 78.87
CA PRO A 5 12.23 -12.30 77.73
C PRO A 5 13.38 -11.99 76.73
N SER A 6 13.13 -11.08 75.74
CA SER A 6 14.09 -10.18 75.01
C SER A 6 13.85 -10.22 73.49
N THR A 7 13.82 -9.16 72.66
CA THR A 7 13.94 -7.70 72.79
C THR A 7 13.36 -7.02 71.54
N ARG A 8 13.06 -5.72 71.67
CA ARG A 8 12.55 -4.76 70.66
C ARG A 8 13.35 -4.69 69.36
N ARG A 9 12.67 -4.42 68.24
CA ARG A 9 12.96 -3.23 67.38
C ARG A 9 11.82 -2.93 66.39
N THR A 10 11.29 -1.72 66.51
CA THR A 10 10.44 -1.01 65.55
C THR A 10 11.15 -0.78 64.23
N ARG A 11 10.55 -1.14 63.09
CA ARG A 11 10.81 -0.49 61.80
C ARG A 11 9.53 -0.31 60.99
N ARG A 12 9.36 0.93 60.56
CA ARG A 12 8.34 1.45 59.63
C ARG A 12 8.30 0.59 58.37
N GLY A 13 7.12 0.09 58.01
CA GLY A 13 6.85 -0.47 56.69
C GLY A 13 6.81 0.66 55.66
N GLY A 14 7.88 0.79 54.88
CA GLY A 14 7.92 1.63 53.70
C GLY A 14 7.15 0.96 52.56
N VAL A 15 6.34 1.77 51.88
CA VAL A 15 5.71 1.45 50.60
C VAL A 15 6.80 1.10 49.58
N PRO A 16 6.77 -0.04 48.89
CA PRO A 16 7.64 -0.25 47.74
C PRO A 16 7.05 0.54 46.56
N SER A 17 7.69 1.67 46.26
CA SER A 17 7.55 2.36 44.99
C SER A 17 7.97 1.40 43.86
N LEU A 18 7.00 0.77 43.19
CA LEU A 18 7.24 0.16 41.89
C LEU A 18 7.48 1.28 40.90
N VAL A 19 8.74 1.43 40.51
CA VAL A 19 9.18 2.26 39.40
C VAL A 19 8.51 1.72 38.13
N VAL A 20 7.54 2.46 37.64
CA VAL A 20 7.01 2.36 36.28
C VAL A 20 8.18 2.70 35.34
N ALA A 21 8.67 1.72 34.60
CA ALA A 21 9.53 1.94 33.44
C ALA A 21 8.62 1.99 32.20
N PRO A 22 8.44 3.14 31.52
CA PRO A 22 7.55 3.22 30.38
C PRO A 22 8.31 3.17 29.04
N LEU A 23 7.66 2.59 28.03
CA LEU A 23 7.57 3.10 26.65
C LEU A 23 8.81 3.21 25.72
N ALA A 24 9.97 2.61 26.00
CA ALA A 24 11.11 2.72 25.06
C ALA A 24 11.23 1.58 24.02
N VAL A 25 10.67 0.39 24.29
CA VAL A 25 10.98 -0.82 23.50
C VAL A 25 10.08 -1.00 22.26
N ALA A 26 8.81 -0.58 22.31
CA ALA A 26 7.89 -0.72 21.17
C ALA A 26 8.20 0.23 20.00
N LEU A 27 8.71 1.44 20.29
CA LEU A 27 9.16 2.37 19.25
C LEU A 27 10.44 1.89 18.58
N LEU A 28 11.34 1.21 19.30
CA LEU A 28 12.58 0.69 18.75
C LEU A 28 12.34 -0.42 17.74
N VAL A 29 11.35 -1.30 17.95
CA VAL A 29 11.07 -2.38 16.97
C VAL A 29 10.55 -1.82 15.65
N VAL A 30 9.74 -0.76 15.65
CA VAL A 30 9.28 -0.12 14.41
C VAL A 30 10.34 0.81 13.79
N ALA A 31 11.18 1.46 14.61
CA ALA A 31 12.27 2.31 14.12
C ALA A 31 13.47 1.52 13.58
N SER A 32 13.81 0.37 14.18
CA SER A 32 14.86 -0.54 13.72
C SER A 32 14.48 -1.28 12.42
N LEU A 33 13.20 -1.29 12.04
CA LEU A 33 12.75 -1.75 10.72
C LEU A 33 12.92 -0.68 9.62
N VAL A 34 13.25 0.58 9.98
CA VAL A 34 13.50 1.69 9.05
C VAL A 34 15.01 2.00 8.92
N VAL A 35 15.84 1.57 9.87
CA VAL A 35 17.29 1.68 9.81
C VAL A 35 17.88 0.27 9.76
N GLY A 36 18.27 -0.18 8.56
CA GLY A 36 19.06 -1.41 8.42
C GLY A 36 20.39 -1.25 9.15
N ASP A 37 20.59 -1.99 10.23
CA ASP A 37 21.85 -2.06 10.97
C ASP A 37 22.93 -2.73 10.11
N GLY A 38 23.69 -1.91 9.39
CA GLY A 38 24.98 -2.27 8.82
C GLY A 38 26.07 -2.14 9.88
N GLY A 39 26.12 -3.09 10.81
CA GLY A 39 27.19 -3.18 11.79
C GLY A 39 28.47 -3.77 11.18
N SER A 40 29.41 -2.92 10.79
CA SER A 40 30.83 -3.30 10.67
C SER A 40 31.61 -2.62 11.80
N ALA A 41 32.19 -3.43 12.66
CA ALA A 41 32.98 -3.03 13.81
C ALA A 41 34.15 -2.11 13.41
N MET A 42 34.24 -0.95 14.08
CA MET A 42 35.45 -0.12 14.07
C MET A 42 36.42 -0.63 15.15
N ALA A 43 37.63 -1.00 14.72
CA ALA A 43 38.78 -1.16 15.59
C ALA A 43 39.49 0.19 15.77
N VAL A 44 40.03 0.40 16.96
CA VAL A 44 40.54 1.66 17.53
C VAL A 44 41.88 2.10 16.93
N ASP A 45 42.04 3.42 16.82
CA ASP A 45 43.16 4.22 16.30
C ASP A 45 44.54 4.04 16.97
N GLY A 46 45.59 4.38 16.21
CA GLY A 46 46.90 4.84 16.68
C GLY A 46 47.45 5.95 15.76
N PRO A 47 48.19 6.96 16.27
CA PRO A 47 48.24 8.29 15.64
C PRO A 47 49.44 8.51 14.69
N GLY A 48 49.22 9.28 13.61
CA GLY A 48 50.26 9.73 12.68
C GLY A 48 49.88 11.03 11.94
N ARG A 49 50.81 11.99 11.94
CA ARG A 49 50.70 13.43 11.59
C ARG A 49 50.46 13.76 10.08
N PRO A 50 50.14 15.04 9.75
CA PRO A 50 49.37 15.42 8.56
C PRO A 50 50.22 15.82 7.34
N GLY A 51 49.66 15.63 6.13
CA GLY A 51 50.18 16.24 4.91
C GLY A 51 49.67 15.57 3.64
N GLY A 52 48.70 16.17 2.95
CA GLY A 52 48.29 15.70 1.63
C GLY A 52 47.14 16.51 1.04
N ARG A 53 47.41 17.21 -0.07
CA ARG A 53 46.44 18.02 -0.84
C ARG A 53 45.22 17.20 -1.25
N VAL A 54 44.02 17.69 -0.92
CA VAL A 54 42.76 17.14 -1.42
C VAL A 54 42.56 17.59 -2.87
N LYS A 55 42.63 16.65 -3.83
CA LYS A 55 42.08 16.85 -5.18
C LYS A 55 40.57 16.61 -5.13
N PRO A 56 39.75 17.39 -5.87
CA PRO A 56 38.32 17.15 -5.92
C PRO A 56 38.05 15.81 -6.61
N VAL A 57 37.38 14.91 -5.89
CA VAL A 57 36.83 13.67 -6.46
C VAL A 57 35.58 14.05 -7.24
N GLN A 58 35.69 14.05 -8.57
CA GLN A 58 34.53 13.97 -9.45
C GLN A 58 33.79 12.66 -9.11
N THR A 59 32.62 12.79 -8.52
CA THR A 59 31.68 11.68 -8.36
C THR A 59 30.90 11.58 -9.66
N ASP A 60 31.37 10.72 -10.57
CA ASP A 60 30.58 10.26 -11.70
C ASP A 60 29.39 9.45 -11.16
N VAL A 61 28.24 10.13 -11.06
CA VAL A 61 26.95 9.46 -10.84
C VAL A 61 26.59 8.78 -12.17
N ALA A 62 27.08 7.56 -12.36
CA ALA A 62 26.67 6.72 -13.47
C ALA A 62 25.15 6.48 -13.39
N ALA A 63 24.42 6.97 -14.38
CA ALA A 63 23.00 6.72 -14.53
C ALA A 63 22.75 5.20 -14.59
N ALA A 64 22.12 4.65 -13.56
CA ALA A 64 21.70 3.26 -13.54
C ALA A 64 20.72 3.02 -14.70
N ARG A 65 21.17 2.29 -15.73
CA ARG A 65 20.30 1.83 -16.82
C ARG A 65 19.23 0.92 -16.21
N ALA A 66 17.97 1.32 -16.32
CA ALA A 66 16.83 0.51 -15.90
C ALA A 66 16.88 -0.83 -16.65
N GLY A 67 17.01 -1.94 -15.91
CA GLY A 67 16.98 -3.28 -16.48
C GLY A 67 15.68 -3.55 -17.23
N ALA A 68 15.76 -4.30 -18.33
CA ALA A 68 14.60 -4.60 -19.17
C ALA A 68 13.50 -5.35 -18.39
N PRO A 69 12.21 -5.08 -18.67
CA PRO A 69 11.10 -5.78 -18.03
C PRO A 69 11.13 -7.28 -18.32
N ARG A 70 10.87 -8.12 -17.31
CA ARG A 70 10.93 -9.59 -17.42
C ARG A 70 9.53 -10.21 -17.34
N PRO A 71 9.08 -10.98 -18.35
CA PRO A 71 7.85 -11.77 -18.24
C PRO A 71 7.97 -12.83 -17.15
N VAL A 72 6.91 -13.02 -16.35
CA VAL A 72 6.89 -14.01 -15.26
C VAL A 72 5.91 -15.15 -15.59
N GLY A 73 6.44 -16.35 -15.81
CA GLY A 73 5.75 -17.66 -15.72
C GLY A 73 4.52 -17.91 -16.61
N PRO A 74 3.98 -19.14 -16.62
CA PRO A 74 2.79 -19.47 -17.37
C PRO A 74 1.53 -18.85 -16.75
N VAL A 75 0.62 -18.43 -17.62
CA VAL A 75 -0.69 -17.90 -17.26
C VAL A 75 -1.60 -19.03 -16.77
N THR A 76 -2.12 -18.90 -15.56
CA THR A 76 -3.07 -19.88 -14.99
C THR A 76 -4.51 -19.48 -15.32
N ARG A 77 -5.31 -20.42 -15.85
CA ARG A 77 -6.76 -20.23 -15.97
C ARG A 77 -7.38 -20.11 -14.58
N THR A 78 -8.34 -19.21 -14.45
CA THR A 78 -9.06 -18.93 -13.20
C THR A 78 -10.54 -19.27 -13.33
N GLY A 79 -11.12 -19.81 -12.27
CA GLY A 79 -12.55 -19.96 -12.06
C GLY A 79 -13.06 -18.98 -11.00
N GLN A 80 -14.38 -18.98 -10.78
CA GLN A 80 -15.02 -18.30 -9.66
C GLN A 80 -15.64 -19.33 -8.73
N THR A 81 -15.66 -19.03 -7.43
CA THR A 81 -16.46 -19.80 -6.48
C THR A 81 -17.95 -19.58 -6.72
N GLY A 82 -18.78 -20.36 -6.02
CA GLY A 82 -20.20 -20.09 -5.93
C GLY A 82 -20.50 -18.70 -5.38
N CYS A 83 -21.75 -18.28 -5.50
CA CYS A 83 -22.20 -17.00 -4.99
C CYS A 83 -22.34 -17.03 -3.47
N ALA A 84 -21.51 -16.27 -2.75
CA ALA A 84 -21.76 -15.94 -1.36
C ALA A 84 -22.76 -14.77 -1.31
N ALA A 85 -23.93 -15.01 -0.73
CA ALA A 85 -24.97 -14.00 -0.63
C ALA A 85 -24.51 -12.85 0.30
N THR A 86 -24.56 -11.61 -0.20
CA THR A 86 -24.16 -10.42 0.57
C THR A 86 -25.33 -9.57 1.05
N GLY A 87 -26.55 -9.87 0.60
CA GLY A 87 -27.68 -8.95 0.70
C GLY A 87 -27.43 -7.66 -0.09
N THR A 88 -28.18 -6.60 0.24
CA THR A 88 -28.03 -5.29 -0.39
C THR A 88 -26.83 -4.54 0.19
N LEU A 89 -25.99 -3.98 -0.68
CA LEU A 89 -24.82 -3.18 -0.32
C LEU A 89 -25.07 -1.69 -0.61
N ASP A 90 -26.09 -1.12 0.02
CA ASP A 90 -26.58 0.26 -0.22
C ASP A 90 -26.06 1.31 0.78
N SER A 91 -25.34 0.87 1.80
CA SER A 91 -24.78 1.74 2.85
C SER A 91 -23.42 1.22 3.30
N VAL A 92 -22.60 2.12 3.86
CA VAL A 92 -21.32 1.74 4.47
C VAL A 92 -21.53 0.70 5.57
N ASP A 93 -22.58 0.82 6.37
CA ASP A 93 -22.91 -0.16 7.41
C ASP A 93 -23.33 -1.51 6.82
N ALA A 94 -24.09 -1.52 5.72
CA ALA A 94 -24.42 -2.77 5.04
C ALA A 94 -23.17 -3.46 4.46
N ILE A 95 -22.23 -2.70 3.89
CA ILE A 95 -20.94 -3.21 3.43
C ILE A 95 -20.14 -3.81 4.59
N ASN A 96 -20.02 -3.07 5.71
CA ASN A 96 -19.32 -3.54 6.90
C ASN A 96 -19.98 -4.80 7.47
N ARG A 97 -21.32 -4.90 7.50
CA ARG A 97 -22.03 -6.12 7.91
C ARG A 97 -21.76 -7.29 6.97
N ALA A 98 -21.80 -7.08 5.66
CA ALA A 98 -21.49 -8.13 4.69
C ALA A 98 -20.05 -8.63 4.83
N ILE A 99 -19.10 -7.72 5.07
CA ILE A 99 -17.71 -8.07 5.34
C ILE A 99 -17.57 -8.82 6.66
N ASP A 100 -18.24 -8.37 7.71
CA ASP A 100 -18.28 -9.07 9.00
C ASP A 100 -18.96 -10.44 8.89
N GLN A 101 -19.73 -10.69 7.83
CA GLN A 101 -20.38 -11.97 7.56
C GLN A 101 -19.64 -12.85 6.53
N LEU A 102 -18.47 -12.44 6.03
CA LEU A 102 -17.67 -13.18 5.02
C LEU A 102 -17.26 -14.61 5.40
N HIS A 103 -17.62 -15.10 6.60
CA HIS A 103 -17.50 -16.50 7.03
C HIS A 103 -18.03 -17.50 5.99
N VAL A 104 -19.00 -17.07 5.18
CA VAL A 104 -19.62 -17.89 4.13
C VAL A 104 -18.74 -18.12 2.90
N SER A 105 -17.59 -17.43 2.75
CA SER A 105 -16.60 -17.75 1.72
C SER A 105 -15.32 -18.29 2.36
N PRO A 106 -15.03 -19.59 2.25
CA PRO A 106 -13.81 -20.19 2.80
C PRO A 106 -12.52 -19.62 2.17
N GLU A 107 -12.62 -18.92 1.04
CA GLU A 107 -11.51 -18.33 0.30
C GLU A 107 -11.03 -16.96 0.79
N LEU A 108 -11.77 -16.30 1.70
CA LEU A 108 -11.38 -15.01 2.29
C LEU A 108 -11.94 -14.87 3.71
N LEU A 109 -11.13 -15.24 4.71
CA LEU A 109 -11.45 -15.01 6.13
C LEU A 109 -11.01 -13.63 6.62
N GLY A 110 -9.87 -13.15 6.15
CA GLY A 110 -9.31 -11.82 6.43
C GLY A 110 -8.28 -11.47 5.38
N ALA A 111 -8.16 -10.19 5.02
CA ALA A 111 -7.23 -9.73 4.01
C ALA A 111 -6.95 -8.22 4.12
N ASP A 112 -5.80 -7.79 3.64
CA ASP A 112 -5.44 -6.36 3.56
C ASP A 112 -5.52 -5.77 2.14
N VAL A 113 -5.20 -4.48 2.02
CA VAL A 113 -5.34 -3.63 0.83
C VAL A 113 -6.80 -3.33 0.51
N GLY A 114 -7.46 -4.13 -0.32
CA GLY A 114 -8.85 -3.91 -0.74
C GLY A 114 -9.04 -2.88 -1.87
N ALA A 115 -8.04 -2.67 -2.74
CA ALA A 115 -8.19 -1.77 -3.89
C ALA A 115 -9.31 -2.28 -4.82
N SER A 116 -10.09 -1.37 -5.42
CA SER A 116 -11.28 -1.76 -6.20
C SER A 116 -11.43 -0.98 -7.49
N ALA A 117 -12.04 -1.60 -8.50
CA ALA A 117 -12.46 -0.92 -9.72
C ALA A 117 -13.79 -1.48 -10.24
N ARG A 118 -14.58 -0.62 -10.90
CA ARG A 118 -15.83 -1.01 -11.56
C ARG A 118 -15.56 -1.52 -12.98
N LEU A 119 -16.15 -2.65 -13.32
CA LEU A 119 -16.14 -3.24 -14.66
C LEU A 119 -17.23 -2.60 -15.54
N GLN A 120 -17.09 -2.71 -16.86
CA GLN A 120 -18.06 -2.15 -17.80
C GLN A 120 -19.44 -2.81 -17.70
N ASP A 121 -19.51 -4.04 -17.20
CA ASP A 121 -20.76 -4.78 -16.96
C ASP A 121 -21.42 -4.47 -15.60
N GLY A 122 -20.88 -3.49 -14.86
CA GLY A 122 -21.42 -3.03 -13.59
C GLY A 122 -20.97 -3.82 -12.36
N ARG A 123 -20.31 -4.97 -12.54
CA ARG A 123 -19.66 -5.69 -11.43
C ARG A 123 -18.45 -4.90 -10.92
N ARG A 124 -17.99 -5.21 -9.71
CA ARG A 124 -16.80 -4.62 -9.10
C ARG A 124 -15.75 -5.68 -8.83
N LEU A 125 -14.51 -5.37 -9.17
CA LEU A 125 -13.36 -6.13 -8.69
C LEU A 125 -12.86 -5.53 -7.39
N MET A 126 -12.48 -6.39 -6.46
CA MET A 126 -11.69 -6.02 -5.30
C MET A 126 -10.45 -6.91 -5.27
N VAL A 127 -9.27 -6.32 -5.12
CA VAL A 127 -7.99 -7.01 -5.03
C VAL A 127 -7.39 -6.79 -3.65
N PHE A 128 -6.90 -7.87 -3.07
CA PHE A 128 -6.39 -7.90 -1.70
C PHE A 128 -4.96 -8.42 -1.69
N GLY A 129 -4.18 -7.97 -0.72
CA GLY A 129 -2.85 -8.48 -0.47
C GLY A 129 -2.91 -9.80 0.30
N ASP A 130 -2.11 -9.88 1.34
CA ASP A 130 -2.04 -11.06 2.19
C ASP A 130 -3.45 -11.45 2.63
N THR A 131 -3.84 -12.69 2.36
CA THR A 131 -5.21 -13.19 2.53
C THR A 131 -5.19 -14.51 3.28
N LEU A 132 -5.86 -14.54 4.44
CA LEU A 132 -6.16 -15.74 5.20
C LEU A 132 -7.36 -16.47 4.61
N ARG A 133 -7.25 -17.78 4.47
CA ARG A 133 -8.30 -18.70 4.01
C ARG A 133 -8.63 -19.72 5.10
N SER A 134 -9.82 -20.29 5.02
CA SER A 134 -10.24 -21.39 5.88
C SER A 134 -9.30 -22.59 5.74
N SER A 135 -9.04 -23.30 6.83
CA SER A 135 -8.30 -24.57 6.82
C SER A 135 -8.97 -25.65 5.96
N GLY A 136 -10.29 -25.55 5.75
CA GLY A 136 -11.05 -26.42 4.84
C GLY A 136 -11.07 -25.94 3.38
N ALA A 137 -10.51 -24.76 3.08
CA ALA A 137 -10.38 -24.30 1.70
C ALA A 137 -9.29 -25.10 0.99
N ALA A 138 -9.59 -25.64 -0.19
CA ALA A 138 -8.58 -26.31 -0.99
C ALA A 138 -7.51 -25.31 -1.47
N GLY A 139 -6.23 -25.64 -1.25
CA GLY A 139 -5.08 -24.80 -1.61
C GLY A 139 -4.32 -24.29 -0.38
N HIS A 140 -3.60 -23.18 -0.55
CA HIS A 140 -2.84 -22.58 0.55
C HIS A 140 -3.76 -21.81 1.50
N GLY A 141 -3.60 -22.03 2.81
CA GLY A 141 -4.33 -21.32 3.86
C GLY A 141 -3.98 -19.83 3.98
N PHE A 142 -2.85 -19.42 3.39
CA PHE A 142 -2.42 -18.03 3.29
C PHE A 142 -1.85 -17.78 1.88
N VAL A 143 -2.31 -16.73 1.22
CA VAL A 143 -1.83 -16.32 -0.11
C VAL A 143 -1.46 -14.85 -0.13
N ARG A 144 -0.48 -14.49 -0.97
CA ARG A 144 0.04 -13.11 -1.08
C ARG A 144 -0.90 -12.13 -1.76
N ASN A 145 -1.88 -12.64 -2.50
CA ASN A 145 -2.91 -11.82 -3.12
C ASN A 145 -4.14 -12.65 -3.44
N SER A 146 -5.28 -11.99 -3.45
CA SER A 146 -6.57 -12.56 -3.83
C SER A 146 -7.44 -11.53 -4.56
N MET A 147 -8.52 -12.00 -5.17
CA MET A 147 -9.48 -11.13 -5.84
C MET A 147 -10.90 -11.63 -5.63
N LEU A 148 -11.79 -10.69 -5.41
CA LEU A 148 -13.23 -10.91 -5.41
C LEU A 148 -13.87 -10.23 -6.61
N VAL A 149 -14.96 -10.83 -7.09
CA VAL A 149 -15.92 -10.21 -7.98
C VAL A 149 -17.21 -10.00 -7.22
N VAL A 150 -17.63 -8.74 -7.13
CA VAL A 150 -18.83 -8.30 -6.42
C VAL A 150 -19.87 -7.90 -7.45
N SER A 151 -21.01 -8.59 -7.42
CA SER A 151 -22.22 -8.30 -8.20
C SER A 151 -23.37 -7.98 -7.23
N PRO A 152 -24.51 -7.43 -7.68
CA PRO A 152 -25.65 -7.24 -6.80
C PRO A 152 -26.04 -8.53 -6.07
N GLY A 153 -26.04 -8.48 -4.73
CA GLY A 153 -26.37 -9.61 -3.87
C GLY A 153 -25.36 -10.75 -3.84
N CYS A 154 -24.22 -10.64 -4.53
CA CYS A 154 -23.32 -11.76 -4.77
C CYS A 154 -21.84 -11.38 -4.67
N LEU A 155 -21.09 -12.19 -3.92
CA LEU A 155 -19.64 -12.11 -3.85
C LEU A 155 -19.05 -13.47 -4.21
N SER A 156 -18.09 -13.47 -5.13
CA SER A 156 -17.39 -14.68 -5.57
C SER A 156 -15.88 -14.45 -5.58
N ALA A 157 -15.13 -15.40 -5.05
CA ALA A 157 -13.67 -15.38 -5.08
C ALA A 157 -13.18 -15.88 -6.44
N VAL A 158 -12.13 -15.24 -6.96
CA VAL A 158 -11.41 -15.69 -8.15
C VAL A 158 -10.34 -16.69 -7.73
N LEU A 159 -10.43 -17.92 -8.24
CA LEU A 159 -9.51 -19.01 -7.90
C LEU A 159 -8.74 -19.47 -9.13
N PRO A 160 -7.40 -19.38 -9.13
CA PRO A 160 -6.57 -20.05 -10.12
C PRO A 160 -6.75 -21.58 -10.05
N ALA A 161 -6.48 -22.29 -11.15
CA ALA A 161 -6.53 -23.76 -11.18
C ALA A 161 -5.64 -24.42 -10.10
N GLY A 162 -4.46 -23.85 -9.84
CA GLY A 162 -3.57 -24.29 -8.76
C GLY A 162 -3.98 -23.83 -7.35
N ARG A 163 -5.10 -23.10 -7.23
CA ARG A 163 -5.68 -22.61 -5.96
C ARG A 163 -4.74 -21.76 -5.10
N GLY A 164 -3.69 -21.19 -5.71
CA GLY A 164 -2.77 -20.25 -5.08
C GLY A 164 -3.24 -18.80 -5.14
N ALA A 165 -2.28 -17.88 -5.14
CA ALA A 165 -2.49 -16.45 -5.36
C ALA A 165 -2.90 -16.16 -6.83
N ILE A 166 -3.73 -15.14 -7.05
CA ILE A 166 -4.20 -14.78 -8.42
C ILE A 166 -3.09 -14.22 -9.30
N VAL A 167 -2.09 -13.60 -8.70
CA VAL A 167 -0.79 -13.27 -9.25
C VAL A 167 0.18 -14.25 -8.58
N PRO A 168 0.64 -15.28 -9.31
CA PRO A 168 1.42 -16.36 -8.70
C PRO A 168 2.77 -15.84 -8.20
N ASP A 169 3.23 -16.41 -7.09
CA ASP A 169 4.57 -16.15 -6.56
C ASP A 169 5.64 -16.47 -7.63
N ARG A 170 6.79 -15.81 -7.53
CA ARG A 170 7.87 -16.01 -8.47
C ARG A 170 8.32 -17.48 -8.45
N PRO A 171 8.45 -18.16 -9.61
CA PRO A 171 8.94 -19.53 -9.66
C PRO A 171 10.29 -19.65 -8.99
N ARG A 172 10.45 -20.69 -8.17
CA ARG A 172 11.71 -21.03 -7.52
C ARG A 172 12.31 -22.26 -8.19
N PRO A 173 13.65 -22.32 -8.40
CA PRO A 173 14.30 -23.56 -8.79
C PRO A 173 13.98 -24.67 -7.80
N ALA A 174 13.76 -25.89 -8.30
CA ALA A 174 13.50 -27.06 -7.46
C ALA A 174 14.66 -27.24 -6.46
N GLY A 175 14.34 -27.49 -5.19
CA GLY A 175 15.32 -27.65 -4.11
C GLY A 175 15.93 -26.36 -3.56
N SER A 176 15.56 -25.18 -4.07
CA SER A 176 15.99 -23.91 -3.49
C SER A 176 15.35 -23.64 -2.12
N THR A 177 16.16 -23.21 -1.16
CA THR A 177 15.73 -22.74 0.17
C THR A 177 15.59 -21.21 0.25
N GLY A 178 15.82 -20.52 -0.87
CA GLY A 178 15.72 -19.06 -0.94
C GLY A 178 14.33 -18.54 -0.63
N ALA A 179 14.28 -17.32 -0.08
CA ALA A 179 13.04 -16.65 0.30
C ALA A 179 12.04 -16.58 -0.86
N VAL A 180 10.76 -16.82 -0.54
CA VAL A 180 9.66 -16.68 -1.49
C VAL A 180 9.49 -15.20 -1.85
N VAL A 181 9.37 -14.92 -3.14
CA VAL A 181 9.00 -13.59 -3.65
C VAL A 181 7.56 -13.65 -4.14
N GLY A 182 6.67 -12.99 -3.40
CA GLY A 182 5.26 -12.83 -3.75
C GLY A 182 4.95 -11.45 -4.30
N TYR A 183 3.69 -11.22 -4.63
CA TYR A 183 3.21 -9.94 -5.17
C TYR A 183 2.05 -9.40 -4.34
N TRP A 184 2.17 -8.18 -3.83
CA TRP A 184 1.07 -7.47 -3.16
C TRP A 184 0.45 -6.44 -4.09
N PRO A 185 -0.87 -6.42 -4.27
CA PRO A 185 -1.54 -5.41 -5.06
C PRO A 185 -1.47 -4.04 -4.38
N MET A 186 -1.37 -3.02 -5.21
CA MET A 186 -1.26 -1.63 -4.80
C MET A 186 -2.43 -0.83 -5.34
N SER A 187 -2.71 -0.96 -6.63
CA SER A 187 -3.84 -0.28 -7.28
C SER A 187 -4.38 -1.09 -8.44
N VAL A 188 -5.61 -0.77 -8.85
CA VAL A 188 -6.31 -1.44 -9.96
C VAL A 188 -7.00 -0.41 -10.84
N THR A 189 -6.84 -0.55 -12.16
CA THR A 189 -7.52 0.26 -13.17
C THR A 189 -8.16 -0.62 -14.23
N VAL A 190 -9.29 -0.16 -14.77
CA VAL A 190 -10.04 -0.86 -15.81
C VAL A 190 -10.01 0.00 -17.08
N THR A 191 -9.53 -0.57 -18.18
CA THR A 191 -9.59 0.03 -19.52
C THR A 191 -10.61 -0.77 -20.36
N PRO A 192 -11.82 -0.23 -20.57
CA PRO A 192 -12.84 -0.91 -21.35
C PRO A 192 -12.41 -1.12 -22.80
N ARG A 193 -12.75 -2.28 -23.37
CA ARG A 193 -12.59 -2.61 -24.80
C ARG A 193 -13.87 -3.25 -25.32
N PRO A 194 -14.14 -3.19 -26.62
CA PRO A 194 -15.25 -3.94 -27.20
C PRO A 194 -15.18 -5.43 -26.81
N GLY A 195 -16.21 -5.92 -26.12
CA GLY A 195 -16.33 -7.32 -25.71
C GLY A 195 -15.54 -7.75 -24.47
N GLN A 196 -14.69 -6.90 -23.88
CA GLN A 196 -13.93 -7.23 -22.65
C GLN A 196 -13.34 -6.00 -21.97
N ASP A 197 -13.10 -6.08 -20.68
CA ASP A 197 -12.26 -5.14 -19.93
C ASP A 197 -10.81 -5.62 -19.89
N LEU A 198 -9.86 -4.71 -20.05
CA LEU A 198 -8.48 -4.93 -19.64
C LEU A 198 -8.29 -4.34 -18.25
N VAL A 199 -7.85 -5.18 -17.31
CA VAL A 199 -7.68 -4.78 -15.90
C VAL A 199 -6.20 -4.81 -15.58
N THR A 200 -5.64 -3.65 -15.25
CA THR A 200 -4.25 -3.53 -14.82
C THR A 200 -4.23 -3.47 -13.30
N VAL A 201 -3.63 -4.47 -12.67
CA VAL A 201 -3.33 -4.47 -11.25
C VAL A 201 -1.84 -4.17 -11.09
N MET A 202 -1.53 -2.99 -10.55
CA MET A 202 -0.17 -2.67 -10.15
C MET A 202 0.11 -3.42 -8.85
N VAL A 203 1.22 -4.12 -8.81
CA VAL A 203 1.66 -4.92 -7.66
C VAL A 203 3.08 -4.54 -7.29
N GLN A 204 3.49 -4.83 -6.06
CA GLN A 204 4.87 -4.77 -5.62
C GLN A 204 5.40 -6.17 -5.32
N ARG A 205 6.67 -6.40 -5.64
CA ARG A 205 7.37 -7.64 -5.30
C ARG A 205 7.78 -7.61 -3.84
N VAL A 206 7.48 -8.67 -3.11
CA VAL A 206 7.76 -8.75 -1.68
C VAL A 206 8.53 -10.02 -1.39
N ARG A 207 9.71 -9.85 -0.79
CA ARG A 207 10.55 -10.95 -0.30
C ARG A 207 10.39 -11.07 1.20
N THR A 208 10.08 -12.26 1.69
CA THR A 208 10.09 -12.55 3.13
C THR A 208 11.54 -12.62 3.64
N THR A 209 11.85 -11.92 4.73
CA THR A 209 13.19 -11.88 5.33
C THR A 209 13.27 -12.55 6.70
N GLY A 210 12.13 -12.94 7.28
CA GLY A 210 12.04 -13.53 8.62
C GLY A 210 10.64 -14.09 8.92
N GLY A 211 10.34 -14.30 10.20
CA GLY A 211 9.11 -14.95 10.68
C GLY A 211 8.06 -14.00 11.26
N GLY A 212 8.42 -12.75 11.52
CA GLY A 212 7.52 -11.72 12.03
C GLY A 212 6.62 -11.10 10.95
N THR A 213 5.53 -10.46 11.38
CA THR A 213 4.52 -9.81 10.52
C THR A 213 5.11 -8.73 9.61
N PHE A 214 6.25 -8.14 9.97
CA PHE A 214 6.93 -7.08 9.23
C PHE A 214 8.27 -7.49 8.62
N ASP A 215 8.61 -8.78 8.65
CA ASP A 215 9.88 -9.28 8.15
C ASP A 215 9.80 -9.49 6.63
N PHE A 216 9.78 -8.37 5.90
CA PHE A 216 9.76 -8.37 4.46
C PHE A 216 10.50 -7.18 3.84
N GLU A 217 10.90 -7.34 2.59
CA GLU A 217 11.46 -6.27 1.76
C GLU A 217 10.60 -6.07 0.51
N ASN A 218 10.38 -4.81 0.15
CA ASN A 218 9.84 -4.46 -1.15
C ASN A 218 10.97 -4.40 -2.18
N LEU A 219 10.87 -5.22 -3.24
CA LEU A 219 11.89 -5.31 -4.28
C LEU A 219 11.60 -4.39 -5.48
N GLY A 220 10.43 -3.77 -5.53
CA GLY A 220 10.03 -2.86 -6.59
C GLY A 220 8.75 -3.26 -7.32
N PRO A 221 8.29 -2.43 -8.27
CA PRO A 221 6.98 -2.57 -8.87
C PRO A 221 6.90 -3.66 -9.93
N SER A 222 5.69 -4.14 -10.18
CA SER A 222 5.32 -5.02 -11.29
C SER A 222 3.90 -4.72 -11.74
N ALA A 223 3.51 -5.18 -12.91
CA ALA A 223 2.17 -5.00 -13.44
C ALA A 223 1.58 -6.35 -13.87
N ALA A 224 0.41 -6.69 -13.33
CA ALA A 224 -0.39 -7.83 -13.72
C ALA A 224 -1.56 -7.34 -14.58
N LEU A 225 -1.61 -7.79 -15.83
CA LEU A 225 -2.69 -7.49 -16.77
C LEU A 225 -3.66 -8.67 -16.80
N PHE A 226 -4.94 -8.41 -16.55
CA PHE A 226 -6.03 -9.36 -16.67
C PHE A 226 -6.98 -8.96 -17.81
N THR A 227 -7.73 -9.93 -18.32
CA THR A 227 -8.93 -9.69 -19.14
C THR A 227 -10.18 -10.16 -18.41
N VAL A 228 -11.26 -9.41 -18.57
CA VAL A 228 -12.58 -9.77 -18.02
C VAL A 228 -13.63 -9.56 -19.09
N ARG A 229 -14.25 -10.65 -19.58
CA ARG A 229 -15.43 -10.52 -20.44
C ARG A 229 -16.66 -10.15 -19.59
N PRO A 230 -17.67 -9.48 -20.15
CA PRO A 230 -18.94 -9.29 -19.48
C PRO A 230 -19.49 -10.60 -18.92
N GLY A 231 -19.83 -10.63 -17.64
CA GLY A 231 -20.27 -11.84 -16.91
C GLY A 231 -19.20 -12.93 -16.69
N GLY A 232 -18.00 -12.78 -17.27
CA GLY A 232 -16.92 -13.76 -17.17
C GLY A 232 -16.01 -13.59 -15.96
N THR A 233 -15.18 -14.60 -15.70
CA THR A 233 -14.14 -14.59 -14.66
C THR A 233 -12.87 -13.86 -15.12
N PRO A 234 -12.26 -13.00 -14.28
CA PRO A 234 -10.98 -12.37 -14.60
C PRO A 234 -9.86 -13.38 -14.86
N GLN A 235 -9.26 -13.34 -16.05
CA GLN A 235 -8.12 -14.19 -16.43
C GLN A 235 -6.84 -13.37 -16.46
N LEU A 236 -5.80 -13.83 -15.75
CA LEU A 236 -4.47 -13.22 -15.89
C LEU A 236 -4.02 -13.39 -17.34
N LEU A 237 -3.46 -12.36 -17.96
CA LEU A 237 -2.89 -12.42 -19.31
C LEU A 237 -1.37 -12.35 -19.25
N ARG A 238 -0.84 -11.44 -18.43
CA ARG A 238 0.60 -11.16 -18.36
C ARG A 238 0.96 -10.62 -16.98
N LEU A 239 2.14 -10.99 -16.51
CA LEU A 239 2.81 -10.40 -15.36
C LEU A 239 4.21 -9.95 -15.80
N VAL A 240 4.57 -8.72 -15.49
CA VAL A 240 5.86 -8.13 -15.85
C VAL A 240 6.48 -7.40 -14.67
N ASP A 241 7.71 -7.77 -14.32
CA ASP A 241 8.54 -7.05 -13.36
C ASP A 241 9.06 -5.76 -13.99
N LEU A 242 8.80 -4.62 -13.34
CA LEU A 242 9.16 -3.29 -13.83
C LEU A 242 10.49 -2.84 -13.19
N GLY A 243 11.59 -3.20 -13.85
CA GLY A 243 12.95 -2.93 -13.38
C GLY A 243 13.50 -3.99 -12.43
N PRO A 244 14.80 -3.90 -12.07
CA PRO A 244 15.48 -4.90 -11.24
C PRO A 244 14.97 -4.87 -9.79
N ASP A 245 15.09 -6.02 -9.12
CA ASP A 245 14.88 -6.14 -7.69
C ASP A 245 15.84 -5.21 -6.93
N SER A 246 15.31 -4.47 -5.96
CA SER A 246 16.11 -3.58 -5.11
C SER A 246 15.35 -3.24 -3.84
N PRO A 247 15.92 -3.49 -2.65
CA PRO A 247 15.31 -3.14 -1.37
C PRO A 247 15.51 -1.66 -0.99
N ASP A 248 16.06 -0.83 -1.88
CA ASP A 248 16.31 0.59 -1.58
C ASP A 248 15.00 1.36 -1.44
N VAL A 249 14.64 1.67 -0.20
CA VAL A 249 13.39 2.37 0.16
C VAL A 249 13.26 3.75 -0.48
N ARG A 250 14.37 4.37 -0.91
CA ARG A 250 14.36 5.70 -1.57
C ARG A 250 13.91 5.62 -3.02
N ARG A 251 13.84 4.42 -3.61
CA ARG A 251 13.35 4.22 -4.98
C ARG A 251 11.82 4.28 -5.00
N PRO A 252 11.21 5.07 -5.90
CA PRO A 252 9.76 5.08 -6.03
C PRO A 252 9.23 3.72 -6.47
N VAL A 253 8.30 3.17 -5.68
CA VAL A 253 7.51 1.99 -6.04
C VAL A 253 6.31 2.47 -6.87
N TRP A 254 6.47 2.48 -8.19
CA TRP A 254 5.44 2.97 -9.11
C TRP A 254 4.19 2.10 -9.13
N GLY A 255 3.02 2.73 -9.21
CA GLY A 255 1.73 2.04 -9.17
C GLY A 255 1.14 1.92 -7.75
N ALA A 256 1.76 2.56 -6.76
CA ALA A 256 1.21 2.76 -5.42
C ALA A 256 -0.23 3.33 -5.44
N ALA A 257 -0.50 4.18 -6.43
CA ALA A 257 -1.85 4.49 -6.92
C ALA A 257 -1.82 4.54 -8.45
N SER A 258 -2.99 4.37 -9.08
CA SER A 258 -3.14 4.55 -10.51
C SER A 258 -4.49 5.18 -10.85
N ALA A 259 -4.51 6.00 -11.90
CA ALA A 259 -5.72 6.70 -12.34
C ALA A 259 -5.71 6.87 -13.87
N LEU A 260 -6.87 6.70 -14.50
CA LEU A 260 -7.07 6.97 -15.93
C LEU A 260 -7.67 8.36 -16.12
N ALA A 261 -7.02 9.19 -16.93
CA ALA A 261 -7.53 10.50 -17.34
C ALA A 261 -6.87 10.96 -18.63
N ASP A 262 -7.60 11.70 -19.48
CA ASP A 262 -7.07 12.34 -20.69
C ASP A 262 -6.31 11.36 -21.64
N GLY A 263 -6.77 10.11 -21.69
CA GLY A 263 -6.16 9.03 -22.47
C GLY A 263 -4.82 8.52 -21.92
N TRP A 264 -4.43 8.92 -20.72
CA TRP A 264 -3.24 8.47 -20.01
C TRP A 264 -3.61 7.61 -18.81
N LEU A 265 -2.75 6.63 -18.52
CA LEU A 265 -2.68 5.97 -17.23
C LEU A 265 -1.60 6.69 -16.42
N TYR A 266 -2.03 7.39 -15.38
CA TYR A 266 -1.15 7.98 -14.37
C TYR A 266 -0.79 6.91 -13.34
N LEU A 267 0.50 6.79 -13.05
CA LEU A 267 1.08 5.82 -12.13
C LEU A 267 1.86 6.58 -11.08
N TYR A 268 1.32 6.60 -9.86
CA TYR A 268 1.93 7.30 -8.76
C TYR A 268 2.92 6.37 -8.05
N GLY A 269 4.11 6.88 -7.77
CA GLY A 269 5.17 6.16 -7.09
C GLY A 269 5.44 6.75 -5.74
N THR A 270 5.48 5.90 -4.71
CA THR A 270 5.88 6.33 -3.36
C THR A 270 7.30 5.88 -3.04
N ALA A 271 8.09 6.76 -2.42
CA ALA A 271 9.41 6.43 -1.91
C ALA A 271 9.53 6.82 -0.44
N GLY A 272 10.12 5.93 0.35
CA GLY A 272 10.47 6.19 1.75
C GLY A 272 11.64 7.16 1.89
N SER A 273 12.05 7.40 3.12
CA SER A 273 13.16 8.28 3.48
C SER A 273 14.10 7.55 4.44
N THR A 274 15.40 7.83 4.33
CA THR A 274 16.40 7.43 5.35
C THR A 274 16.68 8.56 6.34
N ALA A 275 16.00 9.70 6.20
CA ALA A 275 16.14 10.80 7.15
C ALA A 275 15.49 10.41 8.49
N PRO A 276 16.13 10.72 9.63
CA PRO A 276 15.57 10.45 10.95
C PRO A 276 14.15 11.04 11.09
N MET A 277 13.29 10.32 11.81
CA MET A 277 11.93 10.77 12.14
C MET A 277 11.04 11.12 10.93
N THR A 278 11.33 10.58 9.75
CA THR A 278 10.50 10.73 8.55
C THR A 278 9.78 9.41 8.26
N PHE A 279 8.50 9.35 8.64
CA PHE A 279 7.70 8.12 8.54
C PHE A 279 6.80 8.08 7.30
N GLY A 280 6.45 9.25 6.75
CA GLY A 280 5.72 9.36 5.51
C GLY A 280 6.57 9.01 4.28
N ARG A 281 5.88 8.87 3.14
CA ARG A 281 6.49 8.60 1.84
C ARG A 281 6.24 9.73 0.88
N SER A 282 7.27 10.08 0.13
CA SER A 282 7.17 11.06 -0.95
C SER A 282 6.33 10.50 -2.09
N LEU A 283 5.60 11.36 -2.79
CA LEU A 283 4.75 10.99 -3.93
C LEU A 283 5.31 11.59 -5.22
N ARG A 284 5.40 10.80 -6.28
CA ARG A 284 5.79 11.23 -7.63
C ARG A 284 4.81 10.66 -8.64
N VAL A 285 4.79 11.16 -9.86
CA VAL A 285 3.91 10.63 -10.92
C VAL A 285 4.65 10.33 -12.22
N ALA A 286 4.32 9.18 -12.79
CA ALA A 286 4.60 8.80 -14.17
C ALA A 286 3.29 8.73 -14.95
N ARG A 287 3.38 8.75 -16.28
CA ARG A 287 2.25 8.42 -17.15
C ARG A 287 2.70 7.58 -18.34
N VAL A 288 1.76 6.80 -18.85
CA VAL A 288 1.93 5.94 -20.02
C VAL A 288 0.58 5.78 -20.72
N ARG A 289 0.57 5.44 -22.01
CA ARG A 289 -0.68 4.99 -22.64
C ARG A 289 -1.11 3.66 -22.01
N PRO A 290 -2.41 3.45 -21.71
CA PRO A 290 -2.85 2.25 -20.97
C PRO A 290 -2.41 0.92 -21.61
N ASP A 291 -2.39 0.83 -22.94
CA ASP A 291 -1.94 -0.34 -23.71
C ASP A 291 -0.42 -0.59 -23.64
N ARG A 292 0.36 0.40 -23.17
CA ARG A 292 1.82 0.34 -23.05
C ARG A 292 2.31 0.24 -21.61
N VAL A 293 1.41 0.01 -20.64
CA VAL A 293 1.77 -0.06 -19.21
C VAL A 293 2.87 -1.08 -18.91
N LEU A 294 2.89 -2.22 -19.61
CA LEU A 294 3.90 -3.27 -19.43
C LEU A 294 5.27 -2.93 -20.04
N THR A 295 5.38 -1.84 -20.80
CA THR A 295 6.62 -1.42 -21.49
C THR A 295 7.20 -0.20 -20.79
N GLN A 296 8.00 -0.42 -19.75
CA GLN A 296 8.51 0.67 -18.88
C GLN A 296 9.31 1.75 -19.64
N SER A 297 9.94 1.42 -20.77
CA SER A 297 10.64 2.40 -21.62
C SER A 297 9.70 3.42 -22.28
N GLU A 298 8.40 3.13 -22.36
CA GLU A 298 7.37 4.06 -22.86
C GLU A 298 6.82 5.02 -21.81
N TRP A 299 7.25 4.89 -20.57
CA TRP A 299 6.79 5.76 -19.50
C TRP A 299 7.47 7.12 -19.59
N THR A 300 6.72 8.14 -19.21
CA THR A 300 7.25 9.49 -18.98
C THR A 300 6.94 9.93 -17.56
N TYR A 301 7.81 10.74 -16.98
CA TYR A 301 7.84 11.11 -15.57
C TYR A 301 7.74 12.63 -15.45
N TRP A 302 6.89 13.11 -14.55
CA TRP A 302 6.72 14.54 -14.35
C TRP A 302 7.93 15.12 -13.62
N ASP A 303 8.64 16.06 -14.25
CA ASP A 303 9.86 16.67 -13.71
C ASP A 303 9.60 17.99 -12.96
N GLY A 304 8.34 18.37 -12.79
CA GLY A 304 7.92 19.65 -12.21
C GLY A 304 7.60 20.72 -13.25
N LYS A 305 8.04 20.55 -14.50
CA LYS A 305 7.79 21.49 -15.62
C LYS A 305 7.21 20.79 -16.86
N GLY A 306 7.61 19.55 -17.10
CA GLY A 306 7.23 18.75 -18.25
C GLY A 306 7.35 17.25 -18.00
N TRP A 307 7.25 16.48 -19.08
CA TRP A 307 7.31 15.01 -19.04
C TRP A 307 8.64 14.51 -19.60
N SER A 308 9.46 13.93 -18.74
CA SER A 308 10.78 13.39 -19.07
C SER A 308 10.73 11.87 -19.28
N ARG A 309 11.61 11.31 -20.11
CA ARG A 309 11.82 9.85 -20.20
C ARG A 309 12.67 9.30 -19.04
N SER A 310 13.31 10.17 -18.25
CA SER A 310 14.15 9.77 -17.11
C SER A 310 13.34 9.66 -15.83
N ALA A 311 13.28 8.47 -15.25
CA ALA A 311 12.64 8.25 -13.95
C ALA A 311 13.30 9.04 -12.81
N ALA A 312 14.62 9.28 -12.91
CA ALA A 312 15.37 10.03 -11.91
C ALA A 312 15.03 11.53 -11.91
N ALA A 313 14.43 12.05 -12.98
CA ALA A 313 13.98 13.44 -13.07
C ALA A 313 12.63 13.67 -12.37
N ALA A 314 11.95 12.60 -11.90
CA ALA A 314 10.61 12.71 -11.34
C ALA A 314 10.58 13.58 -10.08
N ALA A 315 9.90 14.72 -10.17
CA ALA A 315 9.75 15.67 -9.07
C ALA A 315 8.73 15.18 -8.03
N GLU A 316 8.96 15.53 -6.77
CA GLU A 316 8.01 15.27 -5.69
C GLU A 316 6.77 16.13 -5.84
N LEU A 317 5.62 15.47 -5.84
CA LEU A 317 4.30 16.09 -5.73
C LEU A 317 3.93 16.33 -4.26
N VAL A 318 4.33 15.41 -3.40
CA VAL A 318 4.21 15.49 -1.93
C VAL A 318 5.55 15.01 -1.34
N PRO A 319 6.16 15.75 -0.40
CA PRO A 319 7.41 15.34 0.23
C PRO A 319 7.21 14.16 1.19
N ALA A 320 8.29 13.47 1.54
CA ALA A 320 8.24 12.35 2.50
C ALA A 320 7.92 12.82 3.93
N VAL A 321 8.41 14.00 4.33
CA VAL A 321 8.10 14.61 5.63
C VAL A 321 6.60 14.91 5.69
N ARG A 322 5.89 14.28 6.63
CA ARG A 322 4.42 14.34 6.72
C ARG A 322 3.73 13.92 5.42
N GLY A 323 4.36 12.97 4.73
CA GLY A 323 3.96 12.46 3.43
C GLY A 323 2.90 11.36 3.51
N THR A 324 2.82 10.60 2.43
CA THR A 324 1.77 9.60 2.16
C THR A 324 2.07 8.22 2.76
N SER A 325 1.11 7.31 2.69
CA SER A 325 1.33 5.86 2.89
C SER A 325 1.95 5.21 1.65
N GLN A 326 2.52 4.01 1.80
CA GLN A 326 3.04 3.21 0.68
C GLN A 326 2.00 2.91 -0.40
N THR A 327 0.77 2.63 0.01
CA THR A 327 -0.38 2.47 -0.88
C THR A 327 -1.37 3.56 -0.55
N LEU A 328 -1.90 4.19 -1.60
CA LEU A 328 -2.81 5.33 -1.49
C LEU A 328 -3.83 5.31 -2.62
N SER A 329 -4.76 6.24 -2.61
CA SER A 329 -5.67 6.47 -3.74
C SER A 329 -5.43 7.84 -4.35
N VAL A 330 -5.42 7.91 -5.67
CA VAL A 330 -5.48 9.18 -6.40
C VAL A 330 -6.64 9.13 -7.37
N PHE A 331 -7.54 10.10 -7.29
CA PHE A 331 -8.78 10.13 -8.07
C PHE A 331 -9.24 11.55 -8.35
N ALA A 332 -10.03 11.71 -9.40
CA ALA A 332 -10.70 12.96 -9.74
C ALA A 332 -12.15 12.91 -9.26
N GLN A 333 -12.63 14.00 -8.65
CA GLN A 333 -14.02 14.18 -8.28
C GLN A 333 -14.34 15.68 -8.28
N ASP A 334 -15.50 16.05 -8.81
CA ASP A 334 -15.98 17.44 -8.82
C ASP A 334 -14.94 18.44 -9.40
N GLY A 335 -14.25 18.05 -10.48
CA GLY A 335 -13.25 18.88 -11.17
C GLY A 335 -11.92 19.08 -10.42
N ARG A 336 -11.69 18.33 -9.33
CA ARG A 336 -10.44 18.38 -8.54
C ARG A 336 -9.81 17.00 -8.45
N TRP A 337 -8.50 16.97 -8.28
CA TRP A 337 -7.74 15.76 -8.01
C TRP A 337 -7.45 15.65 -6.51
N TYR A 338 -7.61 14.45 -5.98
CA TYR A 338 -7.35 14.11 -4.59
C TYR A 338 -6.33 12.98 -4.54
N ALA A 339 -5.29 13.14 -3.74
CA ALA A 339 -4.53 12.03 -3.21
C ALA A 339 -5.01 11.79 -1.78
N LEU A 340 -5.46 10.58 -1.44
CA LEU A 340 -5.98 10.21 -0.13
C LEU A 340 -5.10 9.11 0.47
N SER A 341 -4.58 9.34 1.67
CA SER A 341 -3.81 8.36 2.42
C SER A 341 -3.83 8.63 3.92
N LYS A 342 -3.21 7.74 4.69
CA LYS A 342 -2.81 8.05 6.07
C LYS A 342 -1.52 8.87 6.00
N ARG A 343 -1.47 10.02 6.65
CA ARG A 343 -0.23 10.82 6.75
C ARG A 343 0.75 10.10 7.66
N ASP A 344 2.03 10.11 7.33
CA ASP A 344 3.10 9.42 8.11
C ASP A 344 2.92 7.90 8.22
N ASP A 345 2.27 7.32 7.21
CA ASP A 345 2.03 5.89 7.03
C ASP A 345 1.45 5.19 8.27
N VAL A 346 1.82 3.94 8.54
CA VAL A 346 1.27 3.11 9.63
C VAL A 346 1.38 3.76 11.02
N LEU A 347 2.38 4.62 11.23
CA LEU A 347 2.63 5.32 12.50
C LEU A 347 1.79 6.58 12.69
N GLY A 348 1.23 7.14 11.63
CA GLY A 348 0.39 8.32 11.73
C GLY A 348 -0.96 8.06 12.39
N HIS A 349 -1.79 9.11 12.44
CA HIS A 349 -3.15 9.03 12.96
C HIS A 349 -4.15 9.85 12.13
N GLU A 350 -3.70 10.58 11.10
CA GLU A 350 -4.54 11.47 10.29
C GLU A 350 -4.89 10.81 8.95
N LEU A 351 -6.18 10.62 8.69
CA LEU A 351 -6.69 10.39 7.34
C LEU A 351 -6.61 11.74 6.60
N THR A 352 -5.78 11.82 5.58
CA THR A 352 -5.40 13.08 4.94
C THR A 352 -5.72 13.05 3.45
N VAL A 353 -6.13 14.20 2.92
CA VAL A 353 -6.22 14.42 1.47
C VAL A 353 -5.34 15.57 1.04
N TRP A 354 -4.57 15.35 -0.02
CA TRP A 354 -3.87 16.40 -0.75
C TRP A 354 -4.66 16.74 -2.01
N THR A 355 -4.84 18.02 -2.31
CA THR A 355 -5.68 18.44 -3.45
C THR A 355 -4.91 19.15 -4.54
N ALA A 356 -5.28 18.92 -5.80
CA ALA A 356 -4.63 19.48 -6.97
C ALA A 356 -5.65 19.82 -8.09
N PRO A 357 -5.32 20.75 -9.01
CA PRO A 357 -6.14 21.03 -10.18
C PRO A 357 -5.94 20.00 -11.31
N THR A 358 -4.81 19.29 -11.33
CA THR A 358 -4.45 18.32 -12.38
C THR A 358 -3.89 17.03 -11.74
N PRO A 359 -3.81 15.90 -12.46
CA PRO A 359 -3.27 14.67 -11.89
C PRO A 359 -1.80 14.75 -11.49
N TRP A 360 -1.05 15.71 -12.05
CA TRP A 360 0.37 15.93 -11.74
C TRP A 360 0.60 17.17 -10.86
N GLY A 361 -0.44 17.70 -10.23
CA GLY A 361 -0.33 18.77 -9.25
C GLY A 361 -0.50 20.19 -9.81
N PRO A 362 0.02 21.21 -9.11
CA PRO A 362 0.64 21.09 -7.78
C PRO A 362 -0.38 20.60 -6.73
N PHE A 363 0.05 19.68 -5.87
CA PHE A 363 -0.73 19.26 -4.70
C PHE A 363 -0.51 20.26 -3.56
N ASP A 364 -1.52 20.52 -2.74
CA ASP A 364 -1.39 21.32 -1.52
C ASP A 364 -0.58 20.58 -0.43
N SER A 365 -0.51 21.14 0.78
CA SER A 365 0.22 20.54 1.91
C SER A 365 -0.52 19.37 2.60
N GLY A 366 -1.70 19.01 2.13
CA GLY A 366 -2.55 17.97 2.72
C GLY A 366 -3.38 18.47 3.89
N ARG A 367 -4.67 18.15 3.89
CA ARG A 367 -5.64 18.47 4.93
C ARG A 367 -6.14 17.20 5.61
N PRO A 368 -6.10 17.10 6.96
CA PRO A 368 -6.78 16.04 7.69
C PRO A 368 -8.29 16.11 7.47
N ILE A 369 -8.92 14.98 7.19
CA ILE A 369 -10.37 14.82 7.02
C ILE A 369 -10.97 13.77 7.95
N GLY A 370 -10.14 13.17 8.80
CA GLY A 370 -10.57 12.21 9.81
C GLY A 370 -9.38 11.67 10.61
N HIS A 371 -9.69 10.88 11.63
CA HIS A 371 -8.70 10.20 12.47
C HIS A 371 -8.72 8.70 12.21
N LEU A 372 -7.55 8.11 12.07
CA LEU A 372 -7.35 6.68 11.89
C LEU A 372 -6.09 6.21 12.65
N PRO A 373 -6.03 6.37 13.99
CA PRO A 373 -4.88 5.94 14.78
C PRO A 373 -4.79 4.42 14.83
N SER A 374 -3.57 3.90 14.83
CA SER A 374 -3.29 2.54 15.35
C SER A 374 -3.38 2.57 16.88
N ASP A 375 -3.73 1.45 17.50
CA ASP A 375 -3.68 1.27 18.96
C ASP A 375 -2.53 0.30 19.24
N LEU A 376 -1.33 0.87 19.39
CA LEU A 376 -0.10 0.09 19.52
C LEU A 376 -0.01 -0.63 20.87
N ASP A 377 -0.65 -0.10 21.91
CA ASP A 377 -0.70 -0.72 23.23
C ASP A 377 -1.54 -2.00 23.20
N ALA A 378 -2.63 -2.00 22.44
CA ALA A 378 -3.44 -3.20 22.17
C ALA A 378 -2.91 -4.03 20.98
N GLY A 379 -1.80 -3.66 20.36
CA GLY A 379 -1.24 -4.33 19.18
C GLY A 379 -2.07 -4.19 17.90
N VAL A 380 -3.04 -3.27 17.84
CA VAL A 380 -3.93 -3.07 16.69
C VAL A 380 -3.37 -2.04 15.71
N LEU A 381 -3.27 -2.44 14.47
CA LEU A 381 -2.77 -1.62 13.37
C LEU A 381 -3.92 -1.18 12.47
N ARG A 382 -3.90 0.09 12.04
CA ARG A 382 -4.82 0.63 11.03
C ARG A 382 -4.02 1.36 9.96
N TYR A 383 -4.13 0.93 8.70
CA TYR A 383 -3.25 1.38 7.63
C TYR A 383 -3.91 1.31 6.26
N MET A 384 -3.23 1.86 5.25
CA MET A 384 -3.65 1.86 3.83
C MET A 384 -5.13 2.23 3.64
N PRO A 385 -5.56 3.45 4.03
CA PRO A 385 -6.88 3.90 3.66
C PRO A 385 -6.94 4.11 2.14
N LEU A 386 -7.90 3.46 1.46
CA LEU A 386 -8.10 3.53 0.03
C LEU A 386 -9.49 4.06 -0.30
N ALA A 387 -9.57 4.97 -1.27
CA ALA A 387 -10.81 5.60 -1.70
C ALA A 387 -11.52 4.79 -2.79
N HIS A 388 -12.85 4.80 -2.74
CA HIS A 388 -13.74 4.11 -3.68
C HIS A 388 -14.74 5.12 -4.28
N PRO A 389 -14.32 6.00 -5.20
CA PRO A 389 -15.18 7.08 -5.72
C PRO A 389 -16.47 6.58 -6.39
N ASP A 390 -16.43 5.39 -6.99
CA ASP A 390 -17.61 4.79 -7.64
C ASP A 390 -18.51 3.97 -6.69
N LEU A 391 -18.16 3.87 -5.40
CA LEU A 391 -18.90 3.06 -4.42
C LEU A 391 -19.78 3.96 -3.55
N LEU A 392 -21.11 3.81 -3.67
CA LEU A 392 -22.09 4.64 -2.99
C LEU A 392 -21.81 6.15 -3.17
N PRO A 393 -21.74 6.63 -4.43
CA PRO A 393 -21.33 8.00 -4.73
C PRO A 393 -22.31 9.00 -4.12
N GLU A 394 -21.78 9.92 -3.32
CA GLU A 394 -22.52 11.01 -2.68
C GLU A 394 -21.70 12.30 -2.83
N PRO A 395 -22.29 13.41 -3.33
CA PRO A 395 -21.57 14.66 -3.61
C PRO A 395 -20.73 15.15 -2.42
N GLY A 396 -19.48 15.54 -2.68
CA GLY A 396 -18.56 16.03 -1.66
C GLY A 396 -18.12 14.99 -0.62
N THR A 397 -18.38 13.70 -0.84
CA THR A 397 -17.90 12.61 0.00
C THR A 397 -17.26 11.51 -0.82
N VAL A 398 -16.56 10.60 -0.15
CA VAL A 398 -16.04 9.37 -0.74
C VAL A 398 -16.10 8.24 0.29
N VAL A 399 -16.39 7.02 -0.17
CA VAL A 399 -16.24 5.83 0.66
C VAL A 399 -14.76 5.44 0.72
N VAL A 400 -14.26 5.18 1.91
CA VAL A 400 -12.87 4.81 2.18
C VAL A 400 -12.86 3.46 2.89
N SER A 401 -12.09 2.50 2.37
CA SER A 401 -11.71 1.31 3.16
C SER A 401 -10.38 1.55 3.86
N TYR A 402 -10.10 0.83 4.94
CA TYR A 402 -8.77 0.75 5.52
C TYR A 402 -8.48 -0.66 6.00
N SER A 403 -7.21 -1.05 5.94
CA SER A 403 -6.72 -2.33 6.44
C SER A 403 -6.56 -2.29 7.96
N ARG A 404 -6.80 -3.44 8.58
CA ARG A 404 -6.60 -3.68 10.00
C ARG A 404 -5.72 -4.90 10.17
N ASN A 405 -4.86 -4.91 11.18
CA ASN A 405 -4.05 -6.09 11.50
C ASN A 405 -3.66 -6.07 12.99
N SER A 406 -3.07 -7.17 13.46
CA SER A 406 -2.41 -7.26 14.76
C SER A 406 -0.90 -7.32 14.58
N THR A 407 -0.14 -6.79 15.54
CA THR A 407 1.31 -7.00 15.61
C THR A 407 1.68 -8.45 15.92
N ASP A 408 0.72 -9.25 16.41
CA ASP A 408 0.87 -10.69 16.66
C ASP A 408 0.08 -11.52 15.65
N LEU A 409 0.79 -12.29 14.82
CA LEU A 409 0.20 -13.17 13.82
C LEU A 409 -0.69 -14.25 14.44
N ALA A 410 -0.38 -14.74 15.64
CA ALA A 410 -1.19 -15.76 16.29
C ALA A 410 -2.60 -15.23 16.60
N THR A 411 -2.70 -13.97 17.04
CA THR A 411 -3.97 -13.26 17.22
C THR A 411 -4.77 -13.19 15.92
N VAL A 412 -4.13 -12.90 14.78
CA VAL A 412 -4.80 -12.82 13.46
C VAL A 412 -5.32 -14.19 13.02
N ILE A 413 -4.56 -15.26 13.27
CA ILE A 413 -4.97 -16.63 12.95
C ILE A 413 -6.14 -17.07 13.84
N ALA A 414 -6.11 -16.72 15.13
CA ALA A 414 -7.15 -17.05 16.08
C ALA A 414 -8.45 -16.24 15.87
N ASP A 415 -8.33 -14.98 15.46
CA ASP A 415 -9.43 -14.08 15.11
C ASP A 415 -9.20 -13.40 13.74
N PRO A 416 -9.52 -14.08 12.63
CA PRO A 416 -9.40 -13.50 11.29
C PRO A 416 -10.27 -12.25 11.06
N PHE A 417 -11.27 -11.98 11.91
CA PHE A 417 -12.12 -10.78 11.80
C PHE A 417 -11.37 -9.50 12.13
N SER A 418 -10.35 -9.61 12.98
CA SER A 418 -9.43 -8.51 13.26
C SER A 418 -8.64 -8.06 12.02
N TYR A 419 -8.54 -8.92 10.99
CA TYR A 419 -7.81 -8.72 9.74
C TYR A 419 -8.71 -8.43 8.52
N ARG A 420 -9.98 -8.07 8.76
CA ARG A 420 -10.89 -7.64 7.69
C ARG A 420 -10.81 -6.13 7.46
N PRO A 421 -10.94 -5.65 6.20
CA PRO A 421 -11.01 -4.23 5.93
C PRO A 421 -12.29 -3.64 6.54
N ARG A 422 -12.23 -2.37 6.92
CA ARG A 422 -13.38 -1.61 7.41
C ARG A 422 -13.63 -0.42 6.50
N PHE A 423 -14.90 -0.08 6.33
CA PHE A 423 -15.35 1.01 5.47
C PHE A 423 -15.89 2.16 6.30
N LEU A 424 -15.60 3.38 5.86
CA LEU A 424 -16.16 4.62 6.39
C LEU A 424 -16.51 5.56 5.23
N ARG A 425 -17.39 6.53 5.48
CA ARG A 425 -17.60 7.65 4.55
C ARG A 425 -16.83 8.86 5.06
N ALA A 426 -16.04 9.46 4.18
CA ALA A 426 -15.25 10.65 4.49
C ALA A 426 -15.75 11.84 3.67
N ARG A 427 -15.81 13.03 4.30
CA ARG A 427 -16.16 14.27 3.61
C ARG A 427 -14.91 14.85 2.95
N LEU A 428 -15.01 15.17 1.67
CA LEU A 428 -13.94 15.83 0.92
C LEU A 428 -14.02 17.35 1.09
N PRO A 429 -12.88 18.05 1.08
CA PRO A 429 -12.86 19.49 1.03
C PRO A 429 -13.36 19.96 -0.34
N VAL A 430 -14.64 20.39 -0.39
CA VAL A 430 -15.17 21.18 -1.50
C VAL A 430 -14.49 22.55 -1.49
N GLY A 431 -13.90 22.93 -2.61
CA GLY A 431 -13.27 24.24 -2.74
C GLY A 431 -14.31 25.30 -3.08
N GLU A 432 -14.40 26.36 -2.27
CA GLU A 432 -14.64 27.69 -2.82
C GLU A 432 -13.54 27.90 -3.87
N VAL A 433 -13.94 27.95 -5.14
CA VAL A 433 -13.06 28.49 -6.18
C VAL A 433 -12.83 29.94 -5.79
N ARG A 434 -11.68 30.25 -5.18
CA ARG A 434 -11.22 31.62 -5.13
C ARG A 434 -11.05 32.05 -6.58
N SER A 435 -12.03 32.79 -7.09
CA SER A 435 -11.98 33.52 -8.34
C SER A 435 -10.88 34.56 -8.24
N GLY A 436 -9.62 34.12 -8.37
CA GLY A 436 -8.52 34.99 -8.71
C GLY A 436 -8.80 35.48 -10.12
N SER A 437 -9.34 36.69 -10.21
CA SER A 437 -9.55 37.40 -11.45
C SER A 437 -8.21 37.56 -12.17
N TYR A 438 -7.87 36.61 -13.05
CA TYR A 438 -7.03 36.91 -14.18
C TYR A 438 -7.88 37.73 -15.15
N ALA A 439 -7.97 39.03 -14.88
CA ALA A 439 -8.47 39.99 -15.84
C ALA A 439 -7.59 39.87 -17.10
N ALA A 440 -8.16 39.28 -18.15
CA ALA A 440 -7.57 39.31 -19.48
C ALA A 440 -7.35 40.78 -19.86
N ARG A 441 -6.09 41.18 -20.03
CA ARG A 441 -5.77 42.45 -20.69
C ARG A 441 -6.26 42.36 -22.13
N PRO A 442 -7.08 43.30 -22.62
CA PRO A 442 -7.47 43.31 -24.02
C PRO A 442 -6.26 43.65 -24.88
N VAL A 443 -6.00 42.80 -25.88
CA VAL A 443 -5.08 43.08 -26.97
C VAL A 443 -5.67 44.24 -27.77
N ARG A 444 -5.01 45.40 -27.75
CA ARG A 444 -5.33 46.49 -28.68
C ARG A 444 -4.81 46.08 -30.07
N ARG A 445 -5.70 46.12 -31.06
CA ARG A 445 -5.34 46.30 -32.46
C ARG A 445 -5.15 47.78 -32.74
#